data_AF-A0A2T0WJP9-F1
#
_entry.id   AF-A0A2T0WJP9-F1
#
_cell.length_a   1.000
_cell.length_b   1.000
_cell.length_c   1.000
_cell.angle_alpha   90.00
_cell.angle_beta   90.00
_cell.angle_gamma   90.00
#
_symmetry.space_group_name_H-M   'P 1'
#
loop_
_entity.id
_entity.type
_entity.pdbx_description
1 polymer ?
#
loop_
_entity_poly.entity_id
_entity_poly.type
_entity_poly.pdbx_seq_one_letter_code
_entity_poly.pdbx_strand_id
1 'polypeptide(L)' 'MKTQKGSVIHNGQKYDYEVDENGYIWIQQELGKTNIGQVRPVNSSDNIENIVHQMLDAGGY' A
#
# COMPACT_ATOMS: atom_id res chain seq x y z
N MET A 1 15.40 7.03 -7.76
CA MET A 1 14.64 6.13 -6.87
C MET A 1 13.18 6.20 -7.31
N LYS A 2 12.54 5.08 -7.68
CA LYS A 2 11.17 5.07 -8.22
C LYS A 2 10.20 4.62 -7.13
N THR A 3 9.40 5.54 -6.60
CA THR A 3 8.24 5.21 -5.77
C THR A 3 7.05 4.91 -6.68
N GLN A 4 6.34 3.80 -6.45
CA GLN A 4 5.07 3.52 -7.15
C GLN A 4 3.93 4.10 -6.33
N LYS A 5 3.00 4.81 -6.96
CA LYS A 5 1.82 5.38 -6.28
C LYS A 5 0.56 4.87 -6.95
N GLY A 6 -0.50 4.73 -6.16
CA GLY A 6 -1.80 4.33 -6.66
C GLY A 6 -2.89 4.58 -5.62
N SER A 7 -4.09 4.11 -5.92
CA SER A 7 -5.21 4.18 -4.99
C SER A 7 -6.08 2.95 -5.12
N VAL A 8 -6.58 2.43 -4.00
CA VAL A 8 -7.54 1.31 -3.98
C VAL A 8 -8.82 1.72 -3.28
N ILE A 9 -9.95 1.07 -3.62
CA ILE A 9 -11.21 1.23 -2.90
C ILE A 9 -11.41 0.00 -2.04
N HIS A 10 -11.28 0.14 -0.73
CA HIS A 10 -11.43 -0.94 0.23
C HIS A 10 -12.56 -0.61 1.23
N ASN A 11 -13.52 -1.53 1.39
CA ASN A 11 -14.71 -1.33 2.23
C ASN A 11 -15.49 -0.03 1.94
N GLY A 12 -15.55 0.37 0.66
CA GLY A 12 -16.23 1.61 0.23
C GLY A 12 -15.44 2.90 0.45
N GLN A 13 -14.23 2.82 1.02
CA GLN A 13 -13.34 3.96 1.23
C GLN A 13 -12.15 3.89 0.27
N LYS A 14 -11.78 5.05 -0.30
CA LYS A 14 -10.58 5.17 -1.13
C LYS A 14 -9.35 5.37 -0.25
N TYR A 15 -8.30 4.58 -0.49
CA TYR A 15 -7.00 4.70 0.14
C TYR A 15 -5.96 4.99 -0.94
N ASP A 16 -5.25 6.11 -0.80
CA ASP A 16 -4.09 6.41 -1.63
C ASP A 16 -2.86 5.75 -1.01
N TYR A 17 -2.05 5.06 -1.81
CA TYR A 17 -0.87 4.34 -1.35
C TYR A 17 0.40 4.73 -2.11
N GLU A 18 1.55 4.55 -1.45
CA GLU A 18 2.89 4.73 -1.98
C GLU A 18 3.75 3.53 -1.59
N VAL A 19 4.39 2.91 -2.59
CA VAL A 19 5.39 1.87 -2.40
C VAL A 19 6.76 2.51 -2.56
N ASP A 20 7.57 2.47 -1.50
CA ASP A 20 8.93 2.99 -1.54
C ASP A 20 9.92 2.03 -2.21
N GLU A 21 11.17 2.46 -2.34
CA GLU A 21 12.22 1.66 -2.98
C GLU A 21 12.61 0.40 -2.23
N ASN A 22 12.28 0.32 -0.93
CA ASN A 22 12.48 -0.86 -0.11
C ASN A 22 11.24 -1.77 -0.14
N GLY A 23 10.22 -1.42 -0.93
CA GLY A 23 8.96 -2.15 -1.03
C GLY A 23 8.01 -1.90 0.14
N TYR A 24 8.25 -0.91 1.00
CA TYR A 24 7.28 -0.60 2.05
C TYR A 24 6.06 0.09 1.47
N ILE A 25 4.88 -0.34 1.89
CA ILE A 25 3.60 0.23 1.50
C ILE A 25 3.15 1.22 2.57
N TRP A 26 2.93 2.45 2.14
CA TRP A 26 2.45 3.55 2.96
C TRP A 26 1.08 3.99 2.45
N ILE A 27 0.07 4.07 3.32
CA ILE A 27 -1.23 4.68 2.97
C ILE A 27 -1.31 6.10 3.49
N GLN A 28 -1.93 6.98 2.72
CA GLN A 28 -2.24 8.34 3.16
C GLN A 28 -3.52 8.33 4.01
N GLN A 29 -3.40 8.86 5.22
CA GLN A 29 -4.50 9.13 6.15
C GLN A 29 -4.56 10.63 6.47
N GLU A 30 -5.59 11.06 7.20
CA GLU A 30 -5.75 12.48 7.60
C GLU A 30 -4.58 12.99 8.44
N LEU A 31 -4.01 12.14 9.31
CA LEU A 31 -2.94 12.50 10.24
C LEU A 31 -1.53 12.26 9.69
N GLY A 32 -1.40 11.76 8.45
CA GLY A 32 -0.10 11.48 7.84
C GLY A 32 -0.09 10.20 7.02
N LYS A 33 1.11 9.61 6.87
CA LYS A 33 1.28 8.32 6.19
C LYS A 33 1.44 7.21 7.22
N THR A 34 0.73 6.12 7.02
CA THR A 34 0.80 4.92 7.87
C THR A 34 1.45 3.78 7.09
N ASN A 35 2.45 3.11 7.66
CA ASN A 35 3.01 1.90 7.08
C ASN A 35 2.05 0.73 7.32
N ILE A 36 1.65 0.04 6.25
CA ILE A 36 0.75 -1.12 6.36
C ILE A 36 1.43 -2.44 6.01
N GLY A 37 2.72 -2.41 5.67
CA GLY A 37 3.48 -3.61 5.36
C GLY A 37 4.60 -3.38 4.35
N GLN A 38 5.13 -4.49 3.85
CA GLN A 38 6.22 -4.52 2.88
C GLN A 38 5.97 -5.61 1.83
N VAL A 39 6.19 -5.27 0.57
CA VAL A 39 6.27 -6.24 -0.53
C VAL A 39 7.73 -6.65 -0.76
N ARG A 40 8.04 -7.92 -0.53
CA ARG A 40 9.34 -8.53 -0.84
C ARG A 40 9.13 -9.79 -1.69
N PRO A 41 9.88 -9.99 -2.78
CA PRO A 41 10.61 -9.00 -3.57
C PRO A 41 9.66 -8.14 -4.41
N VAL A 42 10.06 -6.91 -4.75
CA VAL A 42 9.34 -6.01 -5.67
C VAL A 42 9.47 -6.53 -7.10
N ASN A 43 9.00 -7.75 -7.37
CA ASN A 43 8.82 -8.19 -8.74
C ASN A 43 7.55 -7.50 -9.24
N SER A 44 7.74 -6.66 -10.26
CA SER A 44 6.77 -5.78 -10.93
C SER A 44 5.51 -6.46 -11.50
N SER A 45 5.29 -7.73 -11.20
CA SER A 45 4.16 -8.55 -11.61
C SER A 45 3.17 -8.78 -10.48
N ASP A 46 3.52 -8.47 -9.23
CA ASP A 46 2.61 -8.60 -8.10
C ASP A 46 1.55 -7.51 -8.18
N ASN A 47 0.29 -7.93 -8.08
CA ASN A 47 -0.84 -7.01 -8.09
C ASN A 47 -0.86 -6.24 -6.76
N ILE A 48 -0.13 -5.12 -6.71
CA ILE A 48 0.01 -4.26 -5.52
C ILE A 48 -1.35 -3.92 -4.92
N GLU A 49 -2.39 -3.72 -5.76
CA GLU A 49 -3.74 -3.45 -5.26
C GLU A 49 -4.29 -4.59 -4.41
N ASN A 50 -4.13 -5.85 -4.84
CA ASN A 50 -4.53 -7.01 -4.05
C ASN A 50 -3.76 -7.09 -2.73
N ILE A 51 -2.48 -6.75 -2.72
CA ILE A 51 -1.66 -6.76 -1.51
C ILE A 51 -2.11 -5.67 -0.54
N VAL A 52 -2.37 -4.47 -1.05
CA VAL A 52 -2.92 -3.38 -0.23
C VAL A 52 -4.25 -3.80 0.38
N HIS A 53 -5.14 -4.46 -0.37
CA HIS A 53 -6.38 -5.02 0.19
C HIS A 53 -6.12 -6.02 1.32
N GLN A 54 -5.23 -6.99 1.12
CA GLN A 54 -4.89 -7.98 2.15
C GLN A 54 -4.31 -7.35 3.42
N MET A 55 -3.45 -6.33 3.28
CA MET A 55 -2.84 -5.62 4.41
C MET A 55 -3.88 -4.78 5.18
N LEU A 56 -4.81 -4.15 4.46
CA LEU A 56 -5.94 -3.44 5.07
C LEU A 56 -6.89 -4.40 5.79
N ASP A 57 -7.20 -5.57 5.20
CA ASP A 57 -8.00 -6.63 5.83
C ASP A 57 -7.33 -7.20 7.10
N ALA A 58 -6.00 -7.29 7.11
CA ALA A 58 -5.23 -7.75 8.27
C ALA A 58 -5.22 -6.74 9.44
N GLY A 59 -5.79 -5.54 9.24
CA GLY A 59 -5.83 -4.50 10.27
C GLY A 59 -4.49 -3.84 10.52
N GLY A 60 -3.64 -3.72 9.49
CA GLY A 60 -2.42 -2.90 9.59
C GLY A 60 -2.78 -1.44 9.87
N TYR A 61 -2.52 -0.98 11.09
CA TYR A 61 -2.66 0.42 11.54
C TYR A 61 -1.37 0.92 12.16
#